data_AF-A0A9C6WZY1-F1
#
_entry.id   AF-A0A9C6WZY1-F1
#
_cell.length_a   1.000
_cell.length_b   1.000
_cell.length_c   1.000
_cell.angle_alpha   90.00
_cell.angle_beta   90.00
_cell.angle_gamma   90.00
#
_symmetry.space_group_name_H-M   'P 1'
#
loop_
_entity.id
_entity.type
_entity.pdbx_description
1 polymer ?
#
loop_
_entity_poly.entity_id
_entity_poly.type
_entity_poly.pdbx_seq_one_letter_code
_entity_poly.pdbx_strand_id
1 'polypeptide(L)'
;MRKRQFTEARTLAREVHEYRGLLDAARSGDKQLLRNTLRRDRPTQIAFGGQSFERALDHLEQSTFTLQKEMDHLRCLKKQRARQLLSLETEAMNLQREWQARARQPLREVNEQVLTSQITNCVVKQNAAASVNHTYHNILAILRKDKVYFDAVLGALHADQVTQCRCVVRATQLGQAAAEDVARLREEAKAEEADLKLSMQERASAVKSLRAVVDHNKRVARSHVHAESSTDLRLVPTREDDGSAALLKELDQMEGIMQGLQATTLVASHLEVLPRFEEQRRQRQRLTRQVERRQLARDEVLARRNHATLILHDLKHNMNEAEEDCTEIKTDYFIRTA
;
A
#
# COMPACT_ATOMS: atom_id res chain seq x y z
N MET A 1 128.39 52.44 -93.34
CA MET A 1 127.57 53.36 -92.52
C MET A 1 126.10 52.93 -92.35
N ARG A 2 125.39 52.40 -93.37
CA ARG A 2 123.94 52.09 -93.27
C ARG A 2 123.52 50.89 -92.37
N LYS A 3 124.39 49.90 -92.11
CA LYS A 3 124.04 48.73 -91.27
C LYS A 3 124.00 49.01 -89.75
N ARG A 4 124.79 49.99 -89.25
CA ARG A 4 124.80 50.38 -87.82
C ARG A 4 123.53 51.15 -87.40
N GLN A 5 123.04 52.02 -88.28
CA GLN A 5 121.81 52.79 -88.04
C GLN A 5 120.56 51.89 -87.94
N PHE A 6 120.51 50.77 -88.68
CA PHE A 6 119.40 49.83 -88.61
C PHE A 6 119.41 48.99 -87.31
N THR A 7 120.60 48.64 -86.80
CA THR A 7 120.72 47.94 -85.51
C THR A 7 120.38 48.87 -84.35
N GLU A 8 120.79 50.14 -84.40
CA GLU A 8 120.46 51.16 -83.39
C GLU A 8 118.96 51.50 -83.39
N ALA A 9 118.32 51.61 -84.55
CA ALA A 9 116.87 51.82 -84.61
C ALA A 9 116.08 50.64 -84.03
N ARG A 10 116.61 49.41 -84.16
CA ARG A 10 115.98 48.20 -83.62
C ARG A 10 116.23 48.03 -82.12
N THR A 11 117.37 48.47 -81.59
CA THR A 11 117.59 48.54 -80.14
C THR A 11 116.74 49.64 -79.52
N LEU A 12 116.65 50.83 -80.13
CA LEU A 12 115.74 51.89 -79.69
C LEU A 12 114.27 51.43 -79.72
N ALA A 13 113.84 50.70 -80.75
CA ALA A 13 112.48 50.18 -80.80
C ALA A 13 112.19 49.16 -79.67
N ARG A 14 113.18 48.36 -79.27
CA ARG A 14 113.07 47.44 -78.13
C ARG A 14 113.06 48.21 -76.81
N GLU A 15 113.95 49.18 -76.64
CA GLU A 15 113.99 50.04 -75.46
C GLU A 15 112.70 50.84 -75.32
N VAL A 16 112.17 51.44 -76.40
CA VAL A 16 110.87 52.11 -76.38
C VAL A 16 109.74 51.14 -76.04
N HIS A 17 109.80 49.88 -76.48
CA HIS A 17 108.81 48.87 -76.11
C HIS A 17 108.93 48.46 -74.63
N GLU A 18 110.15 48.29 -74.12
CA GLU A 18 110.43 47.99 -72.71
C GLU A 18 110.03 49.17 -71.81
N TYR A 19 110.39 50.40 -72.17
CA TYR A 19 109.96 51.61 -71.47
C TYR A 19 108.45 51.81 -71.52
N ARG A 20 107.77 51.48 -72.63
CA ARG A 20 106.31 51.45 -72.68
C ARG A 20 105.73 50.38 -71.75
N GLY A 21 106.33 49.18 -71.70
CA GLY A 21 105.93 48.12 -70.77
C GLY A 21 106.11 48.53 -69.30
N LEU A 22 107.22 49.18 -68.97
CA LEU A 22 107.50 49.72 -67.64
C LEU A 22 106.58 50.90 -67.28
N LEU A 23 106.29 51.79 -68.23
CA LEU A 23 105.32 52.88 -68.07
C LEU A 23 103.89 52.34 -67.89
N ASP A 24 103.50 51.30 -68.62
CA ASP A 24 102.19 50.65 -68.45
C ASP A 24 102.09 49.91 -67.12
N ALA A 25 103.17 49.27 -66.66
CA ALA A 25 103.26 48.69 -65.32
C ALA A 25 103.15 49.77 -64.22
N ALA A 26 103.87 50.88 -64.37
CA ALA A 26 103.81 52.01 -63.45
C ALA A 26 102.44 52.72 -63.45
N ARG A 27 101.76 52.83 -64.60
CA ARG A 27 100.46 53.50 -64.73
C ARG A 27 99.30 52.65 -64.23
N SER A 28 99.40 51.32 -64.33
CA SER A 28 98.29 50.41 -64.02
C SER A 28 98.46 49.61 -62.73
N GLY A 29 99.62 49.69 -62.08
CA GLY A 29 99.96 48.87 -60.92
C GLY A 29 100.07 47.38 -61.26
N ASP A 30 100.20 46.54 -60.24
CA ASP A 30 100.35 45.09 -60.37
C ASP A 30 99.06 44.38 -60.81
N LYS A 31 98.76 44.43 -62.11
CA LYS A 31 97.63 43.72 -62.74
C LYS A 31 97.62 42.20 -62.46
N GLN A 32 98.79 41.60 -62.29
CA GLN A 32 98.92 40.17 -61.99
C GLN A 32 98.39 39.83 -60.58
N LEU A 33 98.57 40.74 -59.61
CA LEU A 33 98.10 40.56 -58.24
C LEU A 33 96.57 40.58 -58.17
N LEU A 34 95.93 41.53 -58.86
CA LEU A 34 94.46 41.60 -58.98
C LEU A 34 93.87 40.35 -59.63
N ARG A 35 94.54 39.83 -60.67
CA ARG A 35 94.10 38.60 -61.35
C ARG A 35 94.20 37.38 -60.44
N ASN A 36 95.20 37.33 -59.56
CA ASN A 36 95.40 36.23 -58.61
C ASN A 36 94.42 36.29 -57.43
N THR A 37 94.09 37.48 -56.92
CA THR A 37 93.13 37.64 -55.81
C THR A 37 91.70 37.33 -56.25
N LEU A 38 91.31 37.75 -57.45
CA LEU A 38 89.97 37.50 -58.02
C LEU A 38 89.83 36.12 -58.69
N ARG A 39 90.76 35.19 -58.47
CA ARG A 39 90.76 33.87 -59.14
C ARG A 39 89.52 33.03 -58.84
N ARG A 40 88.87 33.25 -57.69
CA ARG A 40 87.65 32.50 -57.29
C ARG A 40 86.41 32.95 -58.07
N ASP A 41 86.28 34.25 -58.33
CA ASP A 41 85.14 34.82 -59.01
C ASP A 41 85.50 35.19 -60.45
N ARG A 42 85.31 34.22 -61.34
CA ARG A 42 85.55 34.38 -62.78
C ARG A 42 84.83 35.60 -63.41
N PRO A 43 83.57 35.95 -63.04
CA PRO A 43 82.89 37.11 -63.62
C PRO A 43 83.53 38.44 -63.22
N THR A 44 83.91 38.59 -61.95
CA THR A 44 84.55 39.82 -61.44
C THR A 44 85.97 39.93 -61.99
N GLN A 45 86.69 38.81 -62.12
CA GLN A 45 88.01 38.78 -62.75
C GLN A 45 87.98 39.28 -64.21
N ILE A 46 86.96 38.90 -64.99
CA ILE A 46 86.80 39.35 -66.39
C ILE A 46 86.43 40.85 -66.43
N ALA A 47 85.55 41.31 -65.54
CA ALA A 47 85.11 42.70 -65.49
C ALA A 47 86.25 43.68 -65.13
N PHE A 48 87.16 43.28 -64.23
CA PHE A 48 88.21 44.16 -63.69
C PHE A 48 89.62 43.88 -64.22
N GLY A 49 89.82 42.87 -65.07
CA GLY A 49 91.14 42.41 -65.53
C GLY A 49 92.01 43.41 -66.31
N GLY A 50 91.45 44.55 -66.73
CA GLY A 50 92.15 45.65 -67.41
C GLY A 50 92.23 46.96 -66.62
N GLN A 51 91.63 47.04 -65.44
CA GLN A 51 91.55 48.25 -64.62
C GLN A 51 92.69 48.31 -63.58
N SER A 52 92.93 49.49 -63.00
CA SER A 52 93.84 49.62 -61.86
C SER A 52 93.20 49.01 -60.61
N PHE A 53 94.04 48.54 -59.68
CA PHE A 53 93.60 47.90 -58.44
C PHE A 53 92.63 48.79 -57.62
N GLU A 54 92.91 50.09 -57.51
CA GLU A 54 92.08 51.06 -56.77
C GLU A 54 90.67 51.19 -57.35
N ARG A 55 90.53 51.27 -58.68
CA ARG A 55 89.21 51.38 -59.33
C ARG A 55 88.39 50.10 -59.18
N ALA A 56 89.05 48.95 -59.23
CA ALA A 56 88.38 47.67 -59.00
C ALA A 56 87.90 47.55 -57.54
N LEU A 57 88.69 48.05 -56.59
CA LEU A 57 88.32 48.11 -55.18
C LEU A 57 87.12 49.04 -54.95
N ASP A 58 87.15 50.26 -55.49
CA ASP A 58 86.03 51.21 -55.40
C ASP A 58 84.72 50.61 -55.96
N HIS A 59 84.79 49.93 -57.11
CA HIS A 59 83.63 49.28 -57.70
C HIS A 59 83.12 48.09 -56.87
N LEU A 60 84.01 47.30 -56.27
CA LEU A 60 83.62 46.21 -55.36
C LEU A 60 83.02 46.77 -54.07
N GLU A 61 83.54 47.85 -53.53
CA GLU A 61 82.98 48.54 -52.37
C GLU A 61 81.59 49.12 -52.67
N GLN A 62 81.40 49.74 -53.84
CA GLN A 62 80.08 50.20 -54.29
C GLN A 62 79.11 49.03 -54.51
N SER A 63 79.57 47.92 -55.10
CA SER A 63 78.74 46.73 -55.31
C SER A 63 78.37 46.05 -54.00
N THR A 64 79.28 45.98 -53.03
CA THR A 64 78.98 45.42 -51.71
C THR A 64 78.04 46.32 -50.93
N PHE A 65 78.21 47.65 -51.00
CA PHE A 65 77.29 48.62 -50.40
C PHE A 65 75.87 48.53 -50.97
N THR A 66 75.73 48.42 -52.31
CA THR A 66 74.42 48.26 -52.96
C THR A 66 73.74 46.96 -52.56
N LEU A 67 74.47 45.84 -52.54
CA LEU A 67 73.96 44.55 -52.07
C LEU A 67 73.57 44.58 -50.59
N GLN A 68 74.34 45.25 -49.73
CA GLN A 68 74.00 45.44 -48.32
C GLN A 68 72.70 46.25 -48.17
N LYS A 69 72.54 47.34 -48.93
CA LYS A 69 71.31 48.14 -48.94
C LYS A 69 70.09 47.33 -49.39
N GLU A 70 70.23 46.52 -50.44
CA GLU A 70 69.17 45.62 -50.91
C GLU A 70 68.83 44.56 -49.85
N MET A 71 69.84 43.97 -49.21
CA MET A 71 69.64 43.00 -48.15
C MET A 71 68.91 43.63 -46.95
N ASP A 72 69.27 44.84 -46.54
CA ASP A 72 68.57 45.55 -45.45
C ASP A 72 67.15 45.95 -45.82
N HIS A 73 66.91 46.33 -47.08
CA HIS A 73 65.56 46.55 -47.59
C HIS A 73 64.72 45.25 -47.51
N LEU A 74 65.26 44.12 -47.97
CA LEU A 74 64.59 42.82 -47.89
C LEU A 74 64.35 42.39 -46.43
N ARG A 75 65.29 42.64 -45.52
CA ARG A 75 65.12 42.39 -44.08
C ARG A 75 63.99 43.23 -43.50
N CYS A 76 63.88 44.49 -43.89
CA CYS A 76 62.80 45.37 -43.47
C CYS A 76 61.45 44.86 -43.98
N LEU A 77 61.35 44.53 -45.27
CA LEU A 77 60.14 43.96 -45.87
C LEU A 77 59.73 42.64 -45.21
N LYS A 78 60.69 41.75 -44.92
CA LYS A 78 60.43 40.51 -44.19
C LYS A 78 59.82 40.79 -42.82
N LYS A 79 60.38 41.73 -42.06
CA LYS A 79 59.83 42.14 -40.75
C LYS A 79 58.43 42.73 -40.89
N GLN A 80 58.18 43.55 -41.90
CA GLN A 80 56.85 44.13 -42.15
C GLN A 80 55.82 43.05 -42.48
N ARG A 81 56.15 42.12 -43.37
CA ARG A 81 55.26 41.00 -43.71
C ARG A 81 55.01 40.07 -42.53
N ALA A 82 56.02 39.81 -41.70
CA ALA A 82 55.84 39.02 -40.48
C ALA A 82 54.84 39.67 -39.50
N ARG A 83 54.89 41.01 -39.36
CA ARG A 83 53.91 41.74 -38.54
C ARG A 83 52.50 41.66 -39.12
N GLN A 84 52.36 41.77 -40.43
CA GLN A 84 51.06 41.64 -41.12
C GLN A 84 50.48 40.23 -40.99
N LEU A 85 51.33 39.20 -41.08
CA LEU A 85 50.90 37.82 -40.86
C LEU A 85 50.41 37.64 -39.42
N LEU A 86 51.15 38.13 -38.43
CA LEU A 86 50.75 38.05 -37.04
C LEU A 86 49.42 38.79 -36.77
N SER A 87 49.22 39.98 -37.35
CA SER A 87 47.94 40.70 -37.21
C SER A 87 46.78 39.92 -37.82
N LEU A 88 46.96 39.35 -39.02
CA LEU A 88 45.93 38.54 -39.67
C LEU A 88 45.63 37.26 -38.89
N GLU A 89 46.63 36.61 -38.31
CA GLU A 89 46.42 35.44 -37.43
C GLU A 89 45.63 35.82 -36.18
N THR A 90 45.93 36.96 -35.56
CA THR A 90 45.15 37.44 -34.41
C THR A 90 43.71 37.75 -34.77
N GLU A 91 43.47 38.35 -35.94
CA GLU A 91 42.13 38.63 -36.45
C GLU A 91 41.36 37.33 -36.74
N ALA A 92 41.99 36.35 -37.39
CA ALA A 92 41.40 35.05 -37.66
C ALA A 92 41.01 34.32 -36.36
N MET A 93 41.89 34.34 -35.36
CA MET A 93 41.63 33.75 -34.04
C MET A 93 40.47 34.45 -33.32
N ASN A 94 40.37 35.79 -33.42
CA ASN A 94 39.27 36.55 -32.84
C ASN A 94 37.93 36.23 -33.53
N LEU A 95 37.91 36.21 -34.86
CA LEU A 95 36.71 35.83 -35.64
C LEU A 95 36.27 34.40 -35.32
N GLN A 96 37.20 33.46 -35.16
CA GLN A 96 36.89 32.09 -34.78
C GLN A 96 36.30 32.02 -33.36
N ARG A 97 36.82 32.79 -32.41
CA ARG A 97 36.25 32.91 -31.06
C ARG A 97 34.84 33.50 -31.07
N GLU A 98 34.62 34.57 -31.83
CA GLU A 98 33.30 35.18 -31.99
C GLU A 98 32.29 34.20 -32.62
N TRP A 99 32.70 33.44 -33.62
CA TRP A 99 31.88 32.41 -34.24
C TRP A 99 31.53 31.29 -33.25
N GLN A 100 32.50 30.79 -32.48
CA GLN A 100 32.26 29.81 -31.43
C GLN A 100 31.37 30.35 -30.31
N ALA A 101 31.51 31.62 -29.93
CA ALA A 101 30.65 32.28 -28.95
C ALA A 101 29.21 32.43 -29.47
N ARG A 102 29.03 32.77 -30.76
CA ARG A 102 27.70 32.81 -31.41
C ARG A 102 27.08 31.42 -31.55
N ALA A 103 27.86 30.39 -31.87
CA ALA A 103 27.38 29.01 -31.92
C ALA A 103 26.92 28.49 -30.55
N ARG A 104 27.53 28.99 -29.46
CA ARG A 104 27.14 28.74 -28.07
C ARG A 104 26.08 29.71 -27.53
N GLN A 105 25.29 30.35 -28.39
CA GLN A 105 24.25 31.27 -27.93
C GLN A 105 23.27 30.55 -26.96
N PRO A 106 23.05 31.10 -25.75
CA PRO A 106 22.23 30.48 -24.71
C PRO A 106 20.72 30.45 -25.02
N LEU A 107 20.29 31.09 -26.12
CA LEU A 107 18.88 31.13 -26.55
C LEU A 107 18.30 29.73 -26.84
N ARG A 108 19.13 28.78 -27.29
CA ARG A 108 18.67 27.40 -27.55
C ARG A 108 18.54 26.60 -26.26
N GLU A 109 19.51 26.72 -25.36
CA GLU A 109 19.53 26.04 -24.06
C GLU A 109 18.41 26.52 -23.12
N VAL A 110 18.12 27.83 -23.10
CA VAL A 110 17.02 28.37 -22.28
C VAL A 110 15.67 27.86 -22.77
N ASN A 111 15.45 27.80 -24.09
CA ASN A 111 14.20 27.28 -24.64
C ASN A 111 14.03 25.78 -24.40
N GLU A 112 15.12 25.00 -24.49
CA GLU A 112 15.12 23.57 -24.16
C GLU A 112 14.85 23.34 -22.66
N GLN A 113 15.39 24.16 -21.76
CA GLN A 113 15.10 24.11 -20.33
C GLN A 113 13.63 24.46 -20.03
N VAL A 114 13.07 25.47 -20.69
CA VAL A 114 11.65 25.81 -20.55
C VAL A 114 10.77 24.66 -21.05
N LEU A 115 11.05 24.11 -22.23
CA LEU A 115 10.31 22.97 -22.78
C LEU A 115 10.39 21.73 -21.88
N THR A 116 11.57 21.38 -21.39
CA THR A 116 11.74 20.25 -20.46
C THR A 116 10.98 20.50 -19.15
N SER A 117 11.00 21.72 -18.60
CA SER A 117 10.20 22.06 -17.42
C SER A 117 8.69 21.96 -17.65
N GLN A 118 8.21 22.30 -18.85
CA GLN A 118 6.80 22.16 -19.21
C GLN A 118 6.41 20.69 -19.34
N ILE A 119 7.25 19.87 -19.99
CA ILE A 119 7.05 18.43 -20.13
C ILE A 119 7.03 17.75 -18.75
N THR A 120 8.00 18.05 -17.88
CA THR A 120 8.04 17.46 -16.53
C THR A 120 6.80 17.87 -15.72
N ASN A 121 6.38 19.14 -15.80
CA ASN A 121 5.14 19.60 -15.18
C ASN A 121 3.90 18.85 -15.70
N CYS A 122 3.80 18.61 -17.02
CA CYS A 122 2.72 17.83 -17.61
C CYS A 122 2.73 16.38 -17.10
N VAL A 123 3.90 15.73 -17.02
CA VAL A 123 4.05 14.37 -16.49
C VAL A 123 3.64 14.30 -15.01
N VAL A 124 4.07 15.26 -14.19
CA VAL A 124 3.68 15.33 -12.77
C VAL A 124 2.17 15.50 -12.64
N LYS A 125 1.55 16.37 -13.45
CA LYS A 125 0.08 16.55 -13.46
C LYS A 125 -0.65 15.27 -13.90
N GLN A 126 -0.14 14.56 -14.90
CA GLN A 126 -0.71 13.29 -15.36
C GLN A 126 -0.63 12.22 -14.27
N ASN A 127 0.53 12.08 -13.61
CA ASN A 127 0.71 11.12 -12.53
C ASN A 127 -0.17 11.45 -11.32
N ALA A 128 -0.31 12.74 -10.98
CA ALA A 128 -1.25 13.19 -9.94
C ALA A 128 -2.69 12.84 -10.31
N ALA A 129 -3.11 13.11 -11.55
CA ALA A 129 -4.45 12.75 -12.04
C ALA A 129 -4.68 11.23 -12.04
N ALA A 130 -3.68 10.43 -12.41
CA ALA A 130 -3.76 8.97 -12.35
C ALA A 130 -3.90 8.46 -10.90
N SER A 131 -3.16 9.04 -9.96
CA SER A 131 -3.27 8.73 -8.53
C SER A 131 -4.65 9.08 -7.99
N VAL A 132 -5.17 10.27 -8.30
CA VAL A 132 -6.53 10.71 -7.95
C VAL A 132 -7.60 9.79 -8.56
N ASN A 133 -7.45 9.40 -9.82
CA ASN A 133 -8.37 8.45 -10.44
C ASN A 133 -8.33 7.09 -9.75
N HIS A 134 -7.15 6.60 -9.38
CA HIS A 134 -7.01 5.35 -8.64
C HIS A 134 -7.69 5.42 -7.26
N THR A 135 -7.51 6.52 -6.52
CA THR A 135 -8.21 6.68 -5.23
C THR A 135 -9.72 6.76 -5.40
N TYR A 136 -10.24 7.43 -6.43
CA TYR A 136 -11.68 7.43 -6.72
C TYR A 136 -12.21 6.02 -7.06
N HIS A 137 -11.45 5.22 -7.82
CA HIS A 137 -11.83 3.82 -8.09
C HIS A 137 -11.90 3.00 -6.80
N ASN A 138 -10.94 3.19 -5.89
CA ASN A 138 -10.95 2.51 -4.59
C ASN A 138 -12.14 2.93 -3.73
N ILE A 139 -12.45 4.24 -3.68
CA ILE A 139 -13.64 4.76 -2.98
C ILE A 139 -14.92 4.15 -3.56
N LEU A 140 -15.06 4.13 -4.89
CA LEU A 140 -16.21 3.51 -5.56
C LEU A 140 -16.33 2.02 -5.26
N ALA A 141 -15.21 1.29 -5.20
CA ALA A 141 -15.20 -0.12 -4.85
C ALA A 141 -15.68 -0.36 -3.42
N ILE A 142 -15.26 0.48 -2.46
CA ILE A 142 -15.73 0.43 -1.07
C ILE A 142 -17.24 0.73 -1.03
N LEU A 143 -17.69 1.83 -1.64
CA LEU A 143 -19.11 2.21 -1.65
C LEU A 143 -20.01 1.13 -2.27
N ARG A 144 -19.53 0.42 -3.30
CA ARG A 144 -20.25 -0.72 -3.88
C ARG A 144 -20.39 -1.88 -2.90
N LYS A 145 -19.34 -2.20 -2.14
CA LYS A 145 -19.39 -3.24 -1.09
C LYS A 145 -20.33 -2.82 0.04
N ASP A 146 -20.23 -1.57 0.49
CA ASP A 146 -21.09 -1.01 1.54
C ASP A 146 -22.56 -1.04 1.12
N LYS A 147 -22.87 -0.70 -0.13
CA LYS A 147 -24.23 -0.82 -0.67
C LYS A 147 -24.79 -2.23 -0.50
N VAL A 148 -24.04 -3.26 -0.92
CA VAL A 148 -24.48 -4.66 -0.79
C VAL A 148 -24.70 -5.05 0.67
N TYR A 149 -23.82 -4.60 1.57
CA TYR A 149 -23.98 -4.83 3.01
C TYR A 149 -25.24 -4.15 3.56
N PHE A 150 -25.45 -2.87 3.25
CA PHE A 150 -26.64 -2.13 3.71
C PHE A 150 -27.93 -2.69 3.13
N ASP A 151 -27.96 -3.10 1.86
CA ASP A 151 -29.11 -3.74 1.25
C ASP A 151 -29.47 -5.06 1.97
N ALA A 152 -28.47 -5.86 2.35
CA ALA A 152 -28.68 -7.08 3.13
C ALA A 152 -29.22 -6.78 4.54
N VAL A 153 -28.68 -5.78 5.24
CA VAL A 153 -29.15 -5.37 6.57
C VAL A 153 -30.58 -4.83 6.52
N LEU A 154 -30.90 -3.99 5.53
CA LEU A 154 -32.25 -3.46 5.33
C LEU A 154 -33.24 -4.58 5.00
N GLY A 155 -32.85 -5.54 4.17
CA GLY A 155 -33.65 -6.73 3.87
C GLY A 155 -33.95 -7.56 5.11
N ALA A 156 -32.95 -7.79 5.97
CA ALA A 156 -33.11 -8.50 7.24
C ALA A 156 -34.03 -7.74 8.21
N LEU A 157 -33.85 -6.42 8.34
CA LEU A 157 -34.71 -5.57 9.18
C LEU A 157 -36.17 -5.59 8.73
N HIS A 158 -36.41 -5.53 7.42
CA HIS A 158 -37.77 -5.62 6.88
C HIS A 158 -38.41 -6.99 7.16
N ALA A 159 -37.65 -8.07 6.97
CA ALA A 159 -38.13 -9.42 7.28
C ALA A 159 -38.44 -9.60 8.78
N ASP A 160 -37.60 -9.05 9.65
CA ASP A 160 -37.82 -9.07 11.10
C ASP A 160 -39.04 -8.22 11.49
N GLN A 161 -39.20 -7.02 10.91
CA GLN A 161 -40.37 -6.18 11.12
C GLN A 161 -41.68 -6.93 10.80
N VAL A 162 -41.76 -7.60 9.65
CA VAL A 162 -42.94 -8.39 9.28
C VAL A 162 -43.20 -9.51 10.29
N THR A 163 -42.14 -10.17 10.76
CA THR A 163 -42.22 -11.25 11.74
C THR A 163 -42.71 -10.73 13.09
N GLN A 164 -42.14 -9.62 13.57
CA GLN A 164 -42.54 -8.96 14.81
C GLN A 164 -44.01 -8.49 14.74
N CYS A 165 -44.44 -7.87 13.63
CA CYS A 165 -45.83 -7.48 13.44
C CYS A 165 -46.77 -8.69 13.53
N ARG A 166 -46.43 -9.83 12.93
CA ARG A 166 -47.22 -11.07 13.04
C ARG A 166 -47.26 -11.59 14.48
N CYS A 167 -46.15 -11.54 15.20
CA CYS A 167 -46.09 -11.92 16.61
C CYS A 167 -46.99 -11.04 17.47
N VAL A 168 -46.97 -9.72 17.27
CA VAL A 168 -47.83 -8.78 17.99
C VAL A 168 -49.31 -9.08 17.71
N VAL A 169 -49.69 -9.26 16.45
CA VAL A 169 -51.09 -9.59 16.09
C VAL A 169 -51.53 -10.92 16.71
N ARG A 170 -50.68 -11.94 16.75
CA ARG A 170 -51.02 -13.22 17.40
C ARG A 170 -51.12 -13.06 18.92
N ALA A 171 -50.23 -12.30 19.53
CA ALA A 171 -50.26 -12.04 20.97
C ALA A 171 -51.52 -11.28 21.38
N THR A 172 -51.95 -10.31 20.56
CA THR A 172 -53.20 -9.58 20.83
C THR A 172 -54.43 -10.48 20.67
N GLN A 173 -54.49 -11.30 19.62
CA GLN A 173 -55.57 -12.29 19.45
C GLN A 173 -55.65 -13.28 20.63
N LEU A 174 -54.50 -13.81 21.07
CA LEU A 174 -54.45 -14.71 22.22
C LEU A 174 -54.87 -13.99 23.51
N GLY A 175 -54.42 -12.75 23.70
CA GLY A 175 -54.81 -11.93 24.85
C GLY A 175 -56.31 -11.63 24.87
N GLN A 176 -56.92 -11.37 23.71
CA GLN A 176 -58.36 -11.20 23.59
C GLN A 176 -59.12 -12.48 23.96
N ALA A 177 -58.74 -13.63 23.39
CA ALA A 177 -59.38 -14.91 23.72
C ALA A 177 -59.26 -15.25 25.22
N ALA A 178 -58.08 -15.05 25.81
CA ALA A 178 -57.90 -15.28 27.24
C ALA A 178 -58.72 -14.32 28.11
N ALA A 179 -58.88 -13.06 27.69
CA ALA A 179 -59.73 -12.10 28.40
C ALA A 179 -61.22 -12.49 28.32
N GLU A 180 -61.67 -12.98 27.17
CA GLU A 180 -63.02 -13.52 26.98
C GLU A 180 -63.27 -14.74 27.87
N ASP A 181 -62.32 -15.69 27.92
CA ASP A 181 -62.41 -16.87 28.79
C ASP A 181 -62.49 -16.47 30.26
N VAL A 182 -61.66 -15.51 30.71
CA VAL A 182 -61.71 -15.01 32.09
C VAL A 182 -63.03 -14.31 32.39
N ALA A 183 -63.58 -13.54 31.44
CA ALA A 183 -64.89 -12.91 31.59
C ALA A 183 -65.99 -13.97 31.72
N ARG A 184 -65.96 -15.03 30.90
CA ARG A 184 -66.92 -16.14 30.97
C ARG A 184 -66.86 -16.85 32.31
N LEU A 185 -65.65 -17.24 32.76
CA LEU A 185 -65.45 -17.90 34.05
C LEU A 185 -65.92 -17.04 35.23
N ARG A 186 -65.76 -15.71 35.14
CA ARG A 186 -66.27 -14.79 36.17
C ARG A 186 -67.80 -14.77 36.22
N GLU A 187 -68.48 -14.79 35.08
CA GLU A 187 -69.94 -14.84 35.04
C GLU A 187 -70.47 -16.21 35.51
N GLU A 188 -69.83 -17.31 35.10
CA GLU A 188 -70.14 -18.66 35.59
C GLU A 188 -69.99 -18.74 37.11
N ALA A 189 -68.88 -18.25 37.67
CA ALA A 189 -68.66 -18.23 39.12
C ALA A 189 -69.69 -17.38 39.87
N LYS A 190 -70.10 -16.22 39.31
CA LYS A 190 -71.17 -15.40 39.91
C LYS A 190 -72.51 -16.11 39.92
N ALA A 191 -72.85 -16.82 38.85
CA ALA A 191 -74.09 -17.60 38.75
C ALA A 191 -74.09 -18.73 39.79
N GLU A 192 -73.01 -19.50 39.87
CA GLU A 192 -72.86 -20.56 40.88
C GLU A 192 -72.91 -20.00 42.31
N GLU A 193 -72.29 -18.85 42.57
CA GLU A 193 -72.35 -18.20 43.88
C GLU A 193 -73.80 -17.80 44.25
N ALA A 194 -74.59 -17.31 43.28
CA ALA A 194 -76.00 -16.99 43.49
C ALA A 194 -76.82 -18.24 43.81
N ASP A 195 -76.63 -19.32 43.05
CA ASP A 195 -77.32 -20.60 43.28
C ASP A 195 -76.95 -21.21 44.64
N LEU A 196 -75.67 -21.16 45.02
CA LEU A 196 -75.20 -21.60 46.33
C LEU A 196 -75.83 -20.77 47.46
N LYS A 197 -75.95 -19.46 47.31
CA LYS A 197 -76.62 -18.59 48.29
C LYS A 197 -78.08 -18.98 48.47
N LEU A 198 -78.80 -19.20 47.37
CA LEU A 198 -80.19 -19.66 47.41
C LEU A 198 -80.31 -21.02 48.12
N SER A 199 -79.49 -22.00 47.73
CA SER A 199 -79.47 -23.32 48.36
C SER A 199 -79.14 -23.27 49.85
N MET A 200 -78.20 -22.41 50.26
CA MET A 200 -77.87 -22.20 51.67
C MET A 200 -79.01 -21.56 52.44
N GLN A 201 -79.73 -20.61 51.85
CA GLN A 201 -80.90 -19.98 52.45
C GLN A 201 -82.05 -20.99 52.63
N GLU A 202 -82.32 -21.82 51.62
CA GLU A 202 -83.29 -22.92 51.70
C GLU A 202 -82.92 -23.91 52.80
N ARG A 203 -81.66 -24.38 52.82
CA ARG A 203 -81.15 -25.27 53.88
C ARG A 203 -81.26 -24.64 55.26
N ALA A 204 -80.93 -23.36 55.41
CA ALA A 204 -81.06 -22.65 56.68
C ALA A 204 -82.51 -22.60 57.15
N SER A 205 -83.46 -22.36 56.23
CA SER A 205 -84.89 -22.37 56.53
C SER A 205 -85.41 -23.76 56.92
N ALA A 206 -84.97 -24.82 56.22
CA ALA A 206 -85.29 -26.20 56.53
C ALA A 206 -84.72 -26.65 57.90
N VAL A 207 -83.48 -26.26 58.22
CA VAL A 207 -82.90 -26.52 59.55
C VAL A 207 -83.70 -25.79 60.63
N LYS A 208 -84.14 -24.55 60.38
CA LYS A 208 -84.97 -23.79 61.33
C LYS A 208 -86.33 -24.45 61.55
N SER A 209 -86.99 -24.95 60.50
CA SER A 209 -88.26 -25.66 60.64
C SER A 209 -88.08 -27.00 61.37
N LEU A 210 -87.06 -27.78 61.03
CA LEU A 210 -86.72 -29.02 61.73
C LEU A 210 -86.41 -28.77 63.21
N ARG A 211 -85.66 -27.71 63.54
CA ARG A 211 -85.43 -27.30 64.94
C ARG A 211 -86.74 -26.99 65.65
N ALA A 212 -87.67 -26.28 65.02
CA ALA A 212 -88.98 -26.00 65.60
C ALA A 212 -89.79 -27.28 65.87
N VAL A 213 -89.74 -28.26 64.94
CA VAL A 213 -90.36 -29.58 65.11
C VAL A 213 -89.69 -30.36 66.25
N VAL A 214 -88.35 -30.39 66.30
CA VAL A 214 -87.59 -31.05 67.37
C VAL A 214 -87.90 -30.40 68.71
N ASP A 215 -87.97 -29.08 68.80
CA ASP A 215 -88.30 -28.37 70.03
C ASP A 215 -89.76 -28.62 70.46
N HIS A 216 -90.69 -28.75 69.50
CA HIS A 216 -92.05 -29.18 69.78
C HIS A 216 -92.08 -30.62 70.31
N ASN A 217 -91.42 -31.56 69.63
CA ASN A 217 -91.31 -32.95 70.07
C ASN A 217 -90.58 -33.09 71.41
N LYS A 218 -89.58 -32.25 71.69
CA LYS A 218 -88.93 -32.19 73.01
C LYS A 218 -89.89 -31.69 74.08
N ARG A 219 -90.74 -30.70 73.79
CA ARG A 219 -91.78 -30.24 74.74
C ARG A 219 -92.82 -31.34 74.98
N VAL A 220 -93.27 -32.00 73.92
CA VAL A 220 -94.22 -33.14 73.98
C VAL A 220 -93.59 -34.33 74.74
N ALA A 221 -92.35 -34.70 74.42
CA ALA A 221 -91.61 -35.74 75.13
C ALA A 221 -91.40 -35.36 76.60
N ARG A 222 -91.02 -34.12 76.95
CA ARG A 222 -90.95 -33.67 78.34
C ARG A 222 -92.30 -33.72 79.05
N SER A 223 -93.42 -33.49 78.35
CA SER A 223 -94.76 -33.71 78.93
C SER A 223 -95.13 -35.19 79.09
N HIS A 224 -94.50 -36.10 78.34
CA HIS A 224 -94.68 -37.55 78.45
C HIS A 224 -93.65 -38.24 79.37
N VAL A 225 -92.53 -37.58 79.71
CA VAL A 225 -91.44 -38.12 80.56
C VAL A 225 -91.77 -38.07 82.07
N HIS A 226 -93.05 -37.89 82.45
CA HIS A 226 -93.51 -38.28 83.79
C HIS A 226 -94.08 -39.70 83.88
N ALA A 227 -93.93 -40.51 82.84
CA ALA A 227 -94.24 -41.92 82.93
C ALA A 227 -93.18 -42.75 82.21
N GLU A 228 -92.43 -43.50 83.02
CA GLU A 228 -91.79 -44.77 82.69
C GLU A 228 -90.39 -44.78 82.08
N SER A 229 -89.54 -45.50 82.82
CA SER A 229 -88.46 -46.36 82.35
C SER A 229 -87.08 -45.75 82.15
N SER A 230 -86.36 -45.75 83.26
CA SER A 230 -84.96 -46.18 83.33
C SER A 230 -84.73 -47.44 82.50
N THR A 231 -84.07 -47.34 81.36
CA THR A 231 -83.41 -48.50 80.73
C THR A 231 -82.12 -48.08 80.05
N ASP A 232 -81.00 -48.42 80.70
CA ASP A 232 -79.66 -48.43 80.12
C ASP A 232 -79.62 -49.39 78.92
N LEU A 233 -79.47 -48.83 77.72
CA LEU A 233 -79.13 -49.61 76.54
C LEU A 233 -77.62 -49.83 76.53
N ARG A 234 -77.22 -51.02 76.98
CA ARG A 234 -75.85 -51.54 76.90
C ARG A 234 -75.39 -51.56 75.43
N LEU A 235 -74.25 -50.92 75.20
CA LEU A 235 -73.47 -50.94 73.97
C LEU A 235 -73.10 -52.38 73.59
N VAL A 236 -73.48 -52.79 72.38
CA VAL A 236 -72.97 -54.01 71.74
C VAL A 236 -71.61 -53.66 71.11
N PRO A 237 -70.51 -54.35 71.45
CA PRO A 237 -69.25 -54.13 70.77
C PRO A 237 -69.30 -54.77 69.38
N THR A 238 -69.17 -53.93 68.35
CA THR A 238 -68.94 -54.35 66.97
C THR A 238 -67.62 -55.11 66.87
N ARG A 239 -67.67 -56.28 66.24
CA ARG A 239 -66.52 -57.11 65.87
C ARG A 239 -65.48 -56.27 65.14
N GLU A 240 -64.22 -56.39 65.56
CA GLU A 240 -63.06 -55.87 64.85
C GLU A 240 -62.89 -56.66 63.54
N ASP A 241 -62.99 -55.96 62.41
CA ASP A 241 -62.71 -56.51 61.10
C ASP A 241 -61.19 -56.61 60.88
N ASP A 242 -60.72 -57.81 60.52
CA ASP A 242 -59.34 -58.14 60.13
C ASP A 242 -58.78 -57.30 58.96
N GLY A 243 -59.62 -56.53 58.27
CA GLY A 243 -59.21 -55.60 57.20
C GLY A 243 -58.41 -54.38 57.69
N SER A 244 -58.57 -54.00 58.96
CA SER A 244 -57.85 -52.87 59.57
C SER A 244 -56.35 -53.13 59.73
N ALA A 245 -55.97 -54.37 60.06
CA ALA A 245 -54.57 -54.77 60.25
C ALA A 245 -53.77 -54.80 58.94
N ALA A 246 -54.40 -55.18 57.82
CA ALA A 246 -53.77 -55.16 56.51
C ALA A 246 -53.49 -53.72 56.02
N LEU A 247 -54.45 -52.82 56.22
CA LEU A 247 -54.30 -51.39 55.87
C LEU A 247 -53.24 -50.70 56.72
N LEU A 248 -53.14 -51.01 58.02
CA LEU A 248 -52.09 -50.48 58.89
C LEU A 248 -50.69 -50.90 58.42
N LYS A 249 -50.54 -52.15 57.96
CA LYS A 249 -49.26 -52.67 57.45
C LYS A 249 -48.85 -52.04 56.11
N GLU A 250 -49.81 -51.65 55.28
CA GLU A 250 -49.55 -50.86 54.05
C GLU A 250 -49.18 -49.41 54.38
N LEU A 251 -49.81 -48.82 55.40
CA LEU A 251 -49.52 -47.47 55.86
C LEU A 251 -48.09 -47.36 56.43
N ASP A 252 -47.67 -48.34 57.23
CA ASP A 252 -46.30 -48.43 57.76
C ASP A 252 -45.26 -48.55 56.63
N GLN A 253 -45.58 -49.29 55.56
CA GLN A 253 -44.70 -49.39 54.39
C GLN A 253 -44.61 -48.08 53.62
N MET A 254 -45.73 -47.38 53.41
CA MET A 254 -45.75 -46.07 52.77
C MET A 254 -44.99 -45.03 53.59
N GLU A 255 -45.13 -45.06 54.91
CA GLU A 255 -44.40 -44.16 55.80
C GLU A 255 -42.88 -44.42 55.75
N GLY A 256 -42.47 -45.70 55.72
CA GLY A 256 -41.07 -46.07 55.52
C GLY A 256 -40.48 -45.59 54.19
N ILE A 257 -41.26 -45.67 53.10
CA ILE A 257 -40.84 -45.16 51.78
C ILE A 257 -40.72 -43.63 51.80
N MET A 258 -41.65 -42.92 52.44
CA MET A 258 -41.60 -41.46 52.54
C MET A 258 -40.42 -40.96 53.39
N GLN A 259 -40.11 -41.65 54.49
CA GLN A 259 -38.92 -41.35 55.31
C GLN A 259 -37.62 -41.61 54.54
N GLY A 260 -37.54 -42.68 53.75
CA GLY A 260 -36.41 -42.95 52.87
C GLY A 260 -36.24 -41.89 51.76
N LEU A 261 -37.34 -41.43 51.18
CA LEU A 261 -37.34 -40.34 50.20
C LEU A 261 -36.92 -39.00 50.83
N GLN A 262 -37.36 -38.73 52.06
CA GLN A 262 -36.95 -37.54 52.81
C GLN A 262 -35.44 -37.50 53.07
N ALA A 263 -34.86 -38.63 53.46
CA ALA A 263 -33.41 -38.76 53.70
C ALA A 263 -32.58 -38.60 52.42
N THR A 264 -33.03 -39.19 51.31
CA THR A 264 -32.32 -39.12 50.02
C THR A 264 -32.42 -37.76 49.36
N THR A 265 -33.53 -37.03 49.54
CA THR A 265 -33.71 -35.69 48.97
C THR A 265 -33.21 -34.56 49.88
N LEU A 266 -32.74 -34.87 51.10
CA LEU A 266 -32.23 -33.92 52.09
C LEU A 266 -33.26 -32.83 52.45
N VAL A 267 -34.49 -33.23 52.74
CA VAL A 267 -35.62 -32.32 52.96
C VAL A 267 -36.16 -32.43 54.39
N ALA A 268 -36.59 -31.30 54.96
CA ALA A 268 -37.05 -31.24 56.36
C ALA A 268 -38.43 -31.87 56.59
N SER A 269 -39.27 -31.98 55.54
CA SER A 269 -40.61 -32.56 55.58
C SER A 269 -40.92 -33.37 54.31
N HIS A 270 -41.72 -34.43 54.43
CA HIS A 270 -42.13 -35.26 53.29
C HIS A 270 -42.98 -34.50 52.26
N LEU A 271 -43.67 -33.42 52.67
CA LEU A 271 -44.47 -32.57 51.77
C LEU A 271 -43.61 -31.78 50.77
N GLU A 272 -42.33 -31.56 51.09
CA GLU A 272 -41.40 -30.78 50.26
C GLU A 272 -40.64 -31.66 49.24
N VAL A 273 -40.78 -32.98 49.30
CA VAL A 273 -40.12 -33.95 48.41
C VAL A 273 -40.54 -33.74 46.95
N LEU A 274 -41.85 -33.62 46.69
CA LEU A 274 -42.38 -33.43 45.33
C LEU A 274 -41.96 -32.08 44.70
N PRO A 275 -42.12 -30.93 45.39
CA PRO A 275 -41.62 -29.64 44.90
C PRO A 275 -40.12 -29.66 44.57
N ARG A 276 -39.32 -30.37 45.37
CA ARG A 276 -37.87 -30.51 45.13
C ARG A 276 -37.57 -31.32 43.87
N PHE A 277 -38.30 -32.40 43.61
CA PHE A 277 -38.16 -33.15 42.36
C PHE A 277 -38.58 -32.34 41.14
N GLU A 278 -39.65 -31.56 41.23
CA GLU A 278 -40.06 -30.69 40.13
C GLU A 278 -39.01 -29.62 39.82
N GLU A 279 -38.45 -28.99 40.85
CA GLU A 279 -37.39 -28.00 40.71
C GLU A 279 -36.11 -28.63 40.15
N GLN A 280 -35.71 -29.81 40.63
CA GLN A 280 -34.59 -30.57 40.09
C GLN A 280 -34.82 -30.94 38.61
N ARG A 281 -36.06 -31.28 38.22
CA ARG A 281 -36.43 -31.54 36.83
C ARG A 281 -36.31 -30.29 35.97
N ARG A 282 -36.77 -29.13 36.45
CA ARG A 282 -36.65 -27.83 35.76
C ARG A 282 -35.18 -27.43 35.59
N GLN A 283 -34.38 -27.57 36.64
CA GLN A 283 -32.95 -27.30 36.60
C GLN A 283 -32.22 -28.22 35.62
N ARG A 284 -32.54 -29.52 35.63
CA ARG A 284 -31.99 -30.47 34.66
C ARG A 284 -32.32 -30.06 33.23
N GLN A 285 -33.58 -29.75 32.93
CA GLN A 285 -33.97 -29.28 31.59
C GLN A 285 -33.24 -28.00 31.18
N ARG A 286 -33.04 -27.05 32.11
CA ARG A 286 -32.28 -25.82 31.84
C ARG A 286 -30.81 -26.10 31.55
N LEU A 287 -30.18 -26.96 32.33
CA LEU A 287 -28.79 -27.39 32.11
C LEU A 287 -28.63 -28.13 30.79
N THR A 288 -29.53 -29.05 30.45
CA THR A 288 -29.52 -29.76 29.17
C THR A 288 -29.55 -28.78 27.99
N ARG A 289 -30.46 -27.80 28.02
CA ARG A 289 -30.53 -26.74 27.00
C ARG A 289 -29.25 -25.89 26.93
N GLN A 290 -28.62 -25.60 28.07
CA GLN A 290 -27.35 -24.86 28.09
C GLN A 290 -26.20 -25.69 27.49
N VAL A 291 -26.17 -27.00 27.76
CA VAL A 291 -25.17 -27.91 27.19
C VAL A 291 -25.34 -28.00 25.67
N GLU A 292 -26.57 -28.18 25.18
CA GLU A 292 -26.87 -28.20 23.73
C GLU A 292 -26.42 -26.90 23.04
N ARG A 293 -26.73 -25.73 23.62
CA ARG A 293 -26.27 -24.44 23.08
C ARG A 293 -24.76 -24.33 23.05
N ARG A 294 -24.07 -24.79 24.09
CA ARG A 294 -22.60 -24.80 24.14
C ARG A 294 -21.99 -25.77 23.13
N GLN A 295 -22.62 -26.91 22.89
CA GLN A 295 -22.20 -27.86 21.85
C GLN A 295 -22.32 -27.24 20.47
N LEU A 296 -23.46 -26.62 20.15
CA LEU A 296 -23.64 -25.90 18.88
C LEU A 296 -22.60 -24.79 18.69
N ALA A 297 -22.36 -23.97 19.71
CA ALA A 297 -21.35 -22.92 19.65
C ALA A 297 -19.92 -23.48 19.46
N ARG A 298 -19.59 -24.60 20.11
CA ARG A 298 -18.31 -25.29 19.91
C ARG A 298 -18.18 -25.78 18.48
N ASP A 299 -19.22 -26.38 17.93
CA ASP A 299 -19.20 -26.95 16.59
C ASP A 299 -19.10 -25.86 15.51
N GLU A 300 -19.72 -24.69 15.71
CA GLU A 300 -19.50 -23.51 14.87
C GLU A 300 -18.05 -23.02 14.89
N VAL A 301 -17.43 -22.96 16.07
CA VAL A 301 -16.02 -22.57 16.21
C VAL A 301 -15.11 -23.57 15.51
N LEU A 302 -15.39 -24.87 15.65
CA LEU A 302 -14.65 -25.92 14.93
C LEU A 302 -14.82 -25.80 13.41
N ALA A 303 -16.03 -25.50 12.92
CA ALA A 303 -16.28 -25.28 11.50
C ALA A 303 -15.49 -24.07 10.96
N ARG A 304 -15.49 -22.94 11.69
CA ARG A 304 -14.69 -21.75 11.33
C ARG A 304 -13.19 -22.06 11.31
N ARG A 305 -12.70 -22.80 12.31
CA ARG A 305 -11.29 -23.24 12.36
C ARG A 305 -10.96 -24.10 11.14
N ASN A 306 -11.81 -25.08 10.81
CA ASN A 306 -11.60 -25.96 9.68
C ASN A 306 -11.59 -25.19 8.35
N HIS A 307 -12.49 -24.21 8.19
CA HIS A 307 -12.49 -23.33 7.03
C HIS A 307 -11.21 -22.49 6.94
N ALA A 308 -10.75 -21.91 8.06
CA ALA A 308 -9.49 -21.16 8.10
C ALA A 308 -8.27 -22.04 7.77
N THR A 309 -8.26 -23.31 8.21
CA THR A 309 -7.20 -24.25 7.84
C THR A 309 -7.23 -24.63 6.35
N LEU A 310 -8.40 -24.72 5.74
CA LEU A 310 -8.51 -24.93 4.29
C LEU A 310 -7.97 -23.73 3.51
N ILE A 311 -8.37 -22.50 3.90
CA ILE A 311 -7.83 -21.28 3.28
C ILE A 311 -6.30 -21.21 3.44
N LEU A 312 -5.77 -21.54 4.62
CA LEU A 312 -4.32 -21.58 4.84
C LEU A 312 -3.63 -22.63 3.96
N HIS A 313 -4.25 -23.78 3.75
CA HIS A 313 -3.74 -24.80 2.85
C HIS A 313 -3.74 -24.30 1.40
N ASP A 314 -4.84 -23.71 0.94
CA ASP A 314 -4.97 -23.16 -0.41
C ASP A 314 -3.95 -22.03 -0.65
N LEU A 315 -3.75 -21.15 0.33
CA LEU A 315 -2.73 -20.10 0.27
C LEU A 315 -1.31 -20.68 0.19
N LYS A 316 -1.01 -21.73 0.95
CA LYS A 316 0.30 -22.40 0.86
C LYS A 316 0.50 -23.07 -0.49
N HIS A 317 -0.53 -23.71 -1.04
CA HIS A 317 -0.45 -24.35 -2.36
C HIS A 317 -0.25 -23.30 -3.46
N ASN A 318 -1.02 -22.21 -3.43
CA ASN A 318 -0.88 -21.10 -4.38
C ASN A 318 0.47 -20.38 -4.25
N MET A 319 1.03 -20.28 -3.03
CA MET A 319 2.38 -19.72 -2.84
C MET A 319 3.47 -20.65 -3.38
N ASN A 320 3.35 -21.96 -3.18
CA ASN A 320 4.29 -22.94 -3.72
C ASN A 320 4.22 -22.97 -5.26
N GLU A 321 3.02 -22.92 -5.86
CA GLU A 321 2.83 -22.82 -7.31
C GLU A 321 3.46 -21.52 -7.87
N ALA A 322 3.30 -20.39 -7.18
CA ALA A 322 3.94 -19.14 -7.58
C ALA A 322 5.48 -19.18 -7.44
N GLU A 323 6.02 -19.95 -6.49
CA GLU A 323 7.47 -20.17 -6.39
C GLU A 323 7.99 -21.11 -7.50
N GLU A 324 7.24 -22.16 -7.85
CA GLU A 324 7.54 -23.06 -8.97
C GLU A 324 7.52 -22.31 -10.32
N ASP A 325 6.48 -21.53 -10.59
CA ASP A 325 6.38 -20.68 -11.79
C ASP A 325 7.55 -19.68 -11.90
N CYS A 326 7.98 -19.12 -10.76
CA CYS A 326 9.10 -18.17 -10.72
C CYS A 326 10.47 -18.86 -10.91
N THR A 327 10.58 -20.15 -10.61
CA THR A 327 11.77 -20.96 -10.92
C THR A 327 11.80 -21.41 -12.39
N GLU A 328 10.66 -21.76 -12.98
CA GLU A 328 10.58 -22.11 -14.41
C GLU A 328 10.91 -20.92 -15.33
N ILE A 329 10.43 -19.71 -14.99
CA ILE A 329 10.78 -18.49 -15.73
C ILE A 329 12.29 -18.20 -15.66
N LYS A 330 12.96 -18.52 -14.54
CA LYS A 330 14.42 -18.35 -14.41
C LYS A 330 15.19 -19.39 -15.22
N THR A 331 14.73 -20.63 -15.33
CA THR A 331 15.38 -21.64 -16.18
C THR A 331 15.20 -21.34 -17.67
N ASP A 332 14.03 -20.85 -18.08
CA ASP A 332 13.78 -20.46 -19.47
C ASP A 332 14.58 -19.21 -19.91
N TYR A 333 14.80 -18.27 -18.99
CA TYR A 333 15.69 -17.13 -19.26
C TYR A 333 17.16 -17.56 -19.42
N PHE A 334 17.60 -18.58 -18.66
CA PHE A 334 18.97 -19.08 -18.72
C PHE A 334 19.25 -19.90 -19.98
N ILE A 335 18.26 -20.63 -20.51
CA ILE A 335 18.39 -21.41 -21.75
C ILE A 335 18.36 -20.51 -23.01
N ARG A 336 17.68 -19.35 -22.97
CA ARG A 336 17.65 -18.40 -24.10
C ARG A 336 18.85 -17.46 -24.18
N THR A 337 19.71 -17.43 -23.16
CA THR A 337 20.89 -16.55 -23.08
C THR A 337 22.23 -17.28 -23.18
N ALA A 338 22.22 -18.61 -23.37
CA ALA A 338 23.35 -19.42 -23.79
C ALA A 338 23.19 -19.78 -25.28
#